data_AF-A0A0B5EQX2-F1
#
_entry.id   AF-A0A0B5EQX2-F1
#
_cell.length_a   1.000
_cell.length_b   1.000
_cell.length_c   1.000
_cell.angle_alpha   90.00
_cell.angle_beta   90.00
_cell.angle_gamma   90.00
#
_symmetry.space_group_name_H-M   'P 1'
#
loop_
_entity.id
_entity.type
_entity.pdbx_description
1 polymer ?
#
loop_
_entity_poly.entity_id
_entity_poly.type
_entity_poly.pdbx_seq_one_letter_code
_entity_poly.pdbx_strand_id
1 'polypeptide(L)' 'MAARTGKKPPAPAKCPACNGTGQTTETVRVGARKKQETGHKQTVMCLDCLGTGAKP' A
#
# COMPACT_ATOMS: atom_id res chain seq x y z
N MET A 1 -1.24 22.52 36.88
CA MET A 1 -1.78 21.26 36.29
C MET A 1 -0.64 20.61 35.53
N ALA A 2 -0.06 19.51 36.02
CA ALA A 2 1.07 18.85 35.35
C ALA A 2 0.54 18.02 34.17
N ALA A 3 1.01 18.34 32.96
CA ALA A 3 0.66 17.57 31.76
C ALA A 3 1.30 16.17 31.87
N ARG A 4 0.46 15.13 31.97
CA ARG A 4 0.93 13.74 31.86
C ARG A 4 1.35 13.51 30.42
N THR A 5 2.66 13.56 30.17
CA THR A 5 3.23 13.17 28.88
C THR A 5 3.15 11.64 28.78
N GLY A 6 2.00 11.13 28.36
CA GLY A 6 1.85 9.72 28.02
C GLY A 6 2.78 9.40 26.85
N LYS A 7 3.61 8.37 26.98
CA LYS A 7 4.40 7.86 25.85
C LYS A 7 3.43 7.43 24.76
N LYS A 8 3.53 8.05 23.57
CA LYS A 8 2.77 7.63 22.40
C LYS A 8 3.17 6.19 22.06
N PRO A 9 2.21 5.29 21.81
CA PRO A 9 2.54 3.94 21.37
C PRO A 9 3.39 4.00 20.09
N PRO A 10 4.32 3.04 19.91
CA PRO A 10 5.15 2.99 18.71
C PRO A 10 4.29 2.89 17.46
N ALA A 11 4.73 3.54 16.39
CA ALA A 11 4.05 3.45 15.11
C ALA A 11 4.08 1.99 14.61
N PRO A 12 3.01 1.50 13.97
CA PRO A 12 3.00 0.17 13.39
C PRO A 12 4.08 0.05 12.31
N ALA A 13 4.68 -1.14 12.20
CA ALA A 13 5.70 -1.41 11.18
C ALA A 13 5.10 -1.25 9.78
N LYS A 14 5.89 -0.75 8.82
CA LYS A 14 5.45 -0.60 7.43
C LYS A 14 5.20 -1.97 6.79
N CYS A 15 4.20 -2.05 5.93
CA CYS A 15 3.97 -3.21 5.09
C CYS A 15 5.13 -3.36 4.07
N PRO A 16 5.84 -4.50 4.01
CA PRO A 16 6.97 -4.69 3.10
C PRO A 16 6.54 -4.80 1.63
N ALA A 17 5.33 -5.31 1.36
CA ALA A 17 4.83 -5.51 -0.02
C ALA A 17 4.60 -4.18 -0.77
N CYS A 18 4.18 -3.13 -0.05
CA CYS A 18 3.95 -1.81 -0.62
C CYS A 18 4.85 -0.71 -0.02
N ASN A 19 5.84 -1.06 0.80
CA ASN A 19 6.70 -0.11 1.53
C ASN A 19 5.92 0.93 2.36
N GLY A 20 4.72 0.57 2.79
CA GLY A 20 3.84 1.41 3.59
C GLY A 20 3.04 2.47 2.84
N THR A 21 2.98 2.43 1.51
CA THR A 21 2.10 3.29 0.72
C THR A 21 0.63 2.85 0.77
N GLY A 22 0.37 1.58 1.10
CA GLY A 22 -0.95 0.96 1.01
C GLY A 22 -1.39 0.64 -0.42
N GLN A 23 -0.58 0.95 -1.44
CA GLN A 23 -0.96 0.82 -2.84
C GLN A 23 0.22 0.32 -3.69
N THR A 24 -0.07 -0.47 -4.72
CA THR A 24 0.89 -0.92 -5.72
C THR A 24 0.50 -0.37 -7.08
N THR A 25 1.49 -0.13 -7.95
CA THR A 25 1.26 0.40 -9.29
C THR A 25 1.62 -0.66 -10.32
N GLU A 26 0.65 -1.04 -11.16
CA GLU A 26 0.84 -2.02 -12.22
C GLU A 26 0.51 -1.41 -13.59
N THR A 27 1.21 -1.85 -14.63
CA THR A 27 0.90 -1.46 -16.01
C THR A 27 -0.38 -2.16 -16.46
N VAL A 28 -1.31 -1.41 -17.04
CA VAL A 28 -2.57 -1.97 -17.54
C VAL A 28 -2.30 -2.82 -18.77
N ARG A 29 -2.83 -4.04 -18.76
CA ARG A 29 -2.73 -4.98 -19.87
C ARG A 29 -4.10 -5.35 -20.41
N VAL A 30 -4.29 -5.22 -21.72
CA VAL A 30 -5.56 -5.49 -22.40
C VAL A 30 -5.42 -6.57 -23.47
N GLY A 31 -6.52 -7.15 -23.89
CA GLY A 31 -6.54 -8.22 -24.89
C GLY A 31 -6.73 -9.61 -24.29
N ALA A 32 -7.64 -10.38 -24.87
CA ALA A 32 -8.09 -11.65 -24.30
C ALA A 32 -7.07 -12.80 -24.45
N ARG A 33 -6.29 -12.81 -25.54
CA ARG A 33 -5.35 -13.91 -25.86
C ARG A 33 -3.89 -13.51 -25.72
N LYS A 34 -3.56 -12.27 -26.08
CA LYS A 34 -2.24 -11.67 -25.85
C LYS A 34 -2.46 -10.39 -25.07
N LYS A 35 -1.95 -10.36 -23.83
CA LYS A 35 -2.01 -9.21 -22.94
C LYS A 35 -1.04 -8.15 -23.45
N GLN A 36 -1.57 -7.13 -24.11
CA GLN A 36 -0.82 -5.96 -24.61
C GLN A 36 -0.76 -4.88 -23.54
N GLU A 37 0.43 -4.31 -23.30
CA GLU A 37 0.60 -3.19 -22.38
C GLU A 37 0.06 -1.90 -23.01
N THR A 38 -0.77 -1.15 -22.29
CA THR A 38 -1.46 0.03 -22.84
C THR A 38 -0.73 1.35 -22.56
N GLY A 39 0.47 1.31 -21.97
CA GLY A 39 1.20 2.51 -21.52
C GLY A 39 0.58 3.21 -20.31
N HIS A 40 -0.65 2.85 -19.93
CA HIS A 40 -1.32 3.33 -18.73
C HIS A 40 -0.88 2.53 -17.50
N LYS A 41 -0.87 3.20 -16.34
CA LYS A 41 -0.61 2.59 -15.05
C LYS A 41 -1.87 2.67 -14.20
N GLN A 42 -2.20 1.57 -13.55
CA GLN A 42 -3.24 1.50 -12.53
C GLN A 42 -2.59 1.42 -11.16
N THR A 43 -3.08 2.25 -10.26
CA THR A 43 -2.77 2.13 -8.85
C THR A 43 -3.87 1.29 -8.21
N VAL A 44 -3.49 0.19 -7.60
CA VAL A 44 -4.39 -0.74 -6.92
C VAL A 44 -4.06 -0.81 -5.44
N MET A 45 -5.05 -1.16 -4.64
CA MET A 45 -4.87 -1.36 -3.21
C MET A 45 -3.91 -2.54 -2.96
N CYS A 46 -2.95 -2.36 -2.06
CA CYS A 46 -2.09 -3.45 -1.63
C CYS A 46 -2.92 -4.47 -0.85
N LEU A 47 -3.01 -5.69 -1.38
CA LEU A 47 -3.84 -6.74 -0.81
C LEU A 47 -3.25 -7.32 0.47
N ASP A 48 -1.93 -7.28 0.66
CA ASP A 48 -1.26 -7.77 1.88
C ASP A 48 -1.60 -6.95 3.13
N CYS A 49 -1.82 -5.65 2.98
CA CYS A 49 -2.16 -4.75 4.10
C CYS A 49 -3.54 -4.11 3.97
N LEU A 50 -4.33 -4.52 2.97
CA LEU A 50 -5.66 -3.99 2.67
C LEU A 50 -5.69 -2.45 2.62
N GLY A 51 -4.67 -1.84 2.03
CA GLY A 51 -4.60 -0.38 1.91
C GLY A 51 -4.08 0.38 3.13
N THR A 52 -3.82 -0.29 4.25
CA THR A 52 -3.39 0.39 5.49
C THR A 52 -1.93 0.86 5.44
N GLY A 53 -1.09 0.23 4.61
CA GLY A 53 0.36 0.47 4.61
C GLY A 53 1.07 -0.03 5.88
N ALA A 54 0.35 -0.65 6.81
CA ALA A 54 0.91 -1.25 8.02
C ALA A 54 1.08 -2.76 7.83
N LYS A 55 2.04 -3.35 8.54
CA LYS A 55 2.13 -4.81 8.65
C LYS A 55 0.85 -5.32 9.34
N PRO A 56 0.17 -6.37 8.80
CA PRO A 56 -0.97 -6.98 9.46
C PRO A 56 -0.61 -7.55 10.83
#